data_AF-A0A8S0TCK6-F1
#
_entry.id   AF-A0A8S0TCK6-F1
#
_cell.length_a   1.000
_cell.length_b   1.000
_cell.length_c   1.000
_cell.angle_alpha   90.00
_cell.angle_beta   90.00
_cell.angle_gamma   90.00
#
_symmetry.space_group_name_H-M   'P 1'
#
loop_
_entity.id
_entity.type
_entity.pdbx_description
1 polymer ?
#
loop_
_entity_poly.entity_id
_entity_poly.type
_entity_poly.pdbx_seq_one_letter_code
_entity_poly.pdbx_strand_id
1 'polypeptide(L)' 'MCRKGLVELFDRLEAGELRESSLSYHVRKLHKNRQGAPRKREGAPPGIKGRARFKLEESFYQNPYPEFRDMSNRID' A
#
# COMPACT_ATOMS: atom_id res chain seq x y z
N MET A 1 -0.49 -3.70 10.39
CA MET A 1 -1.60 -4.51 10.97
C MET A 1 -2.53 -5.11 9.91
N CYS A 2 -2.91 -4.41 8.84
CA CYS A 2 -3.85 -4.98 7.84
C CYS A 2 -3.35 -6.24 7.11
N ARG A 3 -2.04 -6.42 6.91
CA ARG A 3 -1.50 -7.61 6.23
C ARG A 3 -1.74 -8.89 7.01
N LYS A 4 -1.33 -8.94 8.29
CA LYS A 4 -1.46 -10.14 9.13
C LYS A 4 -2.92 -10.57 9.28
N GLY A 5 -3.81 -9.63 9.59
CA GLY A 5 -5.21 -9.98 9.75
C GLY A 5 -5.94 -10.29 8.44
N LEU A 6 -5.43 -9.90 7.26
CA LEU A 6 -5.93 -10.42 5.98
C LEU A 6 -5.51 -11.87 5.76
N VAL A 7 -4.25 -12.21 6.07
CA VAL A 7 -3.75 -13.59 5.97
C VAL A 7 -4.58 -14.52 6.84
N GLU A 8 -4.76 -14.18 8.13
CA GLU A 8 -5.61 -14.95 9.05
C GLU A 8 -7.05 -15.10 8.56
N LEU A 9 -7.58 -14.10 7.84
CA LEU A 9 -8.92 -14.14 7.29
C LEU A 9 -9.06 -15.15 6.15
N PHE A 10 -8.02 -15.25 5.31
CA PHE A 10 -7.97 -16.22 4.23
C PHE A 10 -7.69 -17.63 4.75
N ASP A 11 -6.83 -17.78 5.76
CA ASP A 11 -6.59 -19.08 6.40
C ASP A 11 -7.90 -19.65 6.97
N ARG A 12 -8.73 -18.81 7.61
CA ARG A 12 -10.04 -19.21 8.15
C ARG A 12 -11.09 -19.47 7.08
N LEU A 13 -10.98 -18.83 5.92
CA LEU A 13 -11.83 -19.10 4.77
C LEU A 13 -11.50 -20.47 4.18
N GLU A 14 -10.20 -20.78 4.02
CA GLU A 14 -9.72 -22.07 3.51
C GLU A 14 -10.03 -23.23 4.47
N ALA A 15 -9.94 -22.98 5.78
CA ALA A 15 -10.37 -23.93 6.81
C ALA A 15 -11.90 -24.16 6.87
N GLY A 16 -12.70 -23.38 6.13
CA GLY A 16 -14.16 -23.48 6.12
C GLY A 16 -14.86 -22.88 7.36
N GLU A 17 -14.10 -22.20 8.23
CA GLU A 17 -14.65 -21.51 9.42
C GLU A 17 -15.42 -20.24 9.05
N LEU A 18 -15.15 -19.69 7.87
CA LEU A 18 -15.78 -18.50 7.34
C LEU A 18 -16.54 -18.82 6.06
N ARG A 19 -17.79 -18.33 5.95
CA ARG A 19 -18.51 -18.36 4.68
C ARG A 19 -18.01 -17.27 3.77
N GLU A 20 -17.81 -17.59 2.50
CA GLU A 20 -17.36 -16.64 1.48
C GLU A 20 -18.27 -15.40 1.37
N SER A 21 -19.59 -15.57 1.52
CA SER A 21 -20.55 -14.46 1.54
C SER A 21 -20.29 -13.44 2.66
N SER A 22 -19.64 -13.85 3.76
CA SER A 22 -19.31 -13.01 4.90
C SER A 22 -17.91 -12.39 4.84
N LEU A 23 -17.07 -12.81 3.89
CA LEU A 23 -15.69 -12.32 3.73
C LEU A 23 -15.63 -10.80 3.57
N SER A 24 -16.48 -10.24 2.72
CA SER A 24 -16.53 -8.80 2.42
C SER A 24 -16.77 -7.95 3.67
N TYR A 25 -17.66 -8.39 4.56
CA TYR A 25 -17.94 -7.71 5.83
C TYR A 25 -16.69 -7.67 6.72
N HIS A 26 -15.99 -8.80 6.84
CA HIS A 26 -14.81 -8.93 7.67
C HIS A 26 -13.63 -8.10 7.14
N VAL A 27 -13.42 -8.08 5.81
CA VAL A 27 -12.40 -7.24 5.17
C VAL A 27 -12.65 -5.75 5.44
N ARG A 28 -13.90 -5.28 5.29
CA ARG A 28 -14.26 -3.90 5.61
C ARG A 28 -14.06 -3.58 7.08
N LYS A 29 -14.43 -4.49 7.99
CA LYS A 29 -14.23 -4.33 9.43
C LYS A 29 -12.75 -4.18 9.78
N LEU A 30 -11.90 -5.00 9.15
CA LEU A 30 -10.44 -4.94 9.31
C LEU A 30 -9.84 -3.62 8.80
N HIS A 31 -10.47 -3.00 7.81
CA HIS A 31 -10.06 -1.71 7.24
C HIS A 31 -10.77 -0.51 7.86
N LYS A 32 -11.72 -0.69 8.79
CA LYS A 32 -12.57 0.39 9.33
C LYS A 32 -11.76 1.53 9.95
N ASN A 33 -10.67 1.21 10.64
CA ASN A 33 -9.78 2.18 11.28
C ASN A 33 -8.49 2.42 10.48
N ARG A 34 -8.39 1.83 9.29
CA ARG A 34 -7.27 2.09 8.39
C ARG A 34 -7.48 3.47 7.81
N GLN A 35 -6.79 4.45 8.37
CA GLN A 35 -6.52 5.64 7.61
C GLN A 35 -5.54 5.23 6.51
N GLY A 36 -5.99 5.22 5.25
CA GLY A 36 -5.06 5.30 4.14
C GLY A 36 -4.20 6.52 4.45
N ALA A 37 -2.88 6.35 4.60
CA ALA A 37 -2.04 7.49 4.91
C ALA A 37 -2.33 8.56 3.86
N PRO A 38 -2.80 9.77 4.24
CA PRO A 38 -2.71 10.90 3.34
C PRO A 38 -1.21 11.08 3.14
N ARG A 39 -0.65 10.43 2.12
CA ARG A 39 0.75 10.60 1.79
C ARG A 39 0.81 12.02 1.25
N LYS A 40 1.24 12.96 2.09
CA LYS A 40 1.59 14.29 1.64
C LYS A 40 2.73 14.08 0.65
N ARG A 41 2.45 14.23 -0.63
CA ARG A 41 3.50 14.29 -1.65
C ARG A 41 4.30 15.53 -1.36
N GLU A 42 5.60 15.40 -1.46
CA GLU A 42 6.42 16.59 -1.58
C GLU A 42 6.06 17.25 -2.91
N GLY A 43 5.59 18.50 -2.82
CA GLY A 43 5.46 19.35 -3.99
C GLY A 43 6.85 19.73 -4.51
N ALA A 44 6.89 20.41 -5.64
CA ALA A 44 8.16 20.95 -6.15
C ALA A 44 8.84 21.84 -5.08
N PRO A 45 10.19 21.85 -5.01
CA PRO A 45 10.94 22.69 -4.10
C PRO A 45 10.51 24.17 -4.17
N PRO A 46 10.56 24.91 -3.04
CA PRO A 46 10.19 26.33 -3.00
C PRO A 46 11.03 27.13 -3.99
N GLY A 47 10.37 27.93 -4.84
CA GLY A 47 11.00 28.75 -5.88
C GLY A 47 10.69 28.31 -7.32
N ILE A 48 10.19 27.09 -7.53
CA ILE A 48 9.86 26.57 -8.86
C ILE A 48 8.39 26.85 -9.19
N LYS A 49 8.16 27.67 -10.23
CA LYS A 49 6.83 28.09 -10.68
C LYS A 49 6.50 27.51 -12.07
N GLY A 50 5.23 27.56 -12.46
CA GLY A 50 4.79 27.18 -13.81
C GLY A 50 4.93 25.68 -14.10
N ARG A 51 5.04 25.30 -15.38
CA ARG A 51 5.07 23.88 -15.82
C ARG A 51 6.22 23.04 -15.25
N ALA A 52 7.31 23.68 -14.83
CA ALA A 52 8.47 22.99 -14.25
C ALA A 52 8.13 22.28 -12.93
N ARG A 53 7.13 22.76 -12.18
CA ARG A 53 6.70 22.17 -10.91
C ARG A 53 6.19 20.74 -11.05
N PHE A 54 5.46 20.43 -12.13
CA PHE A 54 4.80 19.14 -12.30
C PHE A 54 5.79 18.02 -12.64
N LYS A 55 6.97 18.38 -13.14
CA LYS A 55 8.05 17.43 -13.45
C LYS A 55 8.83 17.01 -12.19
N LEU A 56 8.78 17.84 -11.15
CA LEU A 56 9.51 17.63 -9.89
C LEU A 56 8.57 17.22 -8.74
N GLU A 57 7.27 17.16 -9.00
CA GLU A 57 6.29 16.65 -8.06
C GLU A 57 6.43 15.13 -7.94
N GLU A 58 6.38 14.64 -6.71
CA GLU A 58 6.51 13.21 -6.43
C GLU A 58 5.36 12.40 -7.07
N SER A 59 5.70 11.31 -7.77
CA SER A 59 4.73 10.56 -8.56
C SER A 59 3.68 9.83 -7.71
N PHE A 60 2.51 9.56 -8.30
CA PHE A 60 1.38 8.98 -7.55
C PHE A 60 1.66 7.60 -6.99
N TYR A 61 2.38 6.80 -7.77
CA TYR A 61 2.65 5.39 -7.51
C TYR A 61 4.11 5.14 -7.16
N GLN A 62 4.85 6.17 -6.72
CA GLN A 62 6.21 5.98 -6.27
C GLN A 62 6.21 5.01 -5.10
N ASN A 63 6.82 3.85 -5.30
CA ASN A 63 7.00 2.87 -4.24
C ASN A 63 7.93 3.51 -3.18
N PRO A 64 7.46 3.72 -1.94
CA PRO A 64 8.27 4.31 -0.88
C PRO A 64 9.47 3.42 -0.48
N TYR A 65 9.52 2.17 -0.95
CA TYR A 65 10.64 1.25 -0.77
C TYR A 65 11.24 0.86 -2.13
N PRO A 66 11.99 1.74 -2.78
CA PRO A 66 12.65 1.43 -4.06
C PRO A 66 13.72 0.33 -3.91
N GLU A 67 14.23 0.12 -2.69
CA GLU A 67 15.33 -0.80 -2.39
C GLU A 67 14.98 -2.30 -2.48
N PHE A 68 13.69 -2.69 -2.56
CA PHE A 68 13.32 -4.09 -2.80
C PHE A 68 13.45 -4.43 -4.28
N ARG A 69 14.66 -4.26 -4.81
CA ARG A 69 15.13 -4.94 -6.01
C ARG A 69 15.63 -6.29 -5.54
N ASP A 70 15.12 -7.38 -6.12
CA ASP A 70 15.55 -8.73 -5.79
C ASP A 70 17.07 -8.83 -5.66
N MET A 71 17.55 -9.06 -4.43
CA MET A 71 18.97 -9.34 -4.15
C MET A 71 19.37 -10.76 -4.57
N SER A 72 18.53 -11.48 -5.33
CA SER A 72 18.84 -12.80 -5.87
C SER A 72 19.85 -12.77 -7.04
N ASN A 73 20.15 -11.59 -7.59
CA ASN A 73 21.08 -11.43 -8.72
C ASN A 73 22.34 -10.62 -8.34
N ARG A 74 22.94 -10.91 -7.19
CA ARG A 74 24.30 -10.45 -6.85
C ARG A 74 25.18 -11.63 -6.45
N ILE A 75 25.49 -12.45 -7.45
CA ILE A 75 26.67 -13.30 -7.45
C ILE A 75 27.35 -13.00 -8.79
N ASP A 76 28.25 -12.02 -8.78
CA ASP A 76 29.36 -11.91 -9.72
C ASP A 76 30.64 -12.22 -8.92
#